data_AF-M4NEE8-F1
#
_entry.id   AF-M4NEE8-F1
#
_cell.length_a   1.000
_cell.length_b   1.000
_cell.length_c   1.000
_cell.angle_alpha   90.00
_cell.angle_beta   90.00
_cell.angle_gamma   90.00
#
_symmetry.space_group_name_H-M   'P 1'
#
loop_
_entity.id
_entity.type
_entity.pdbx_description
1 polymer ?
#
loop_
_entity_poly.entity_id
_entity_poly.type
_entity_poly.pdbx_seq_one_letter_code
_entity_poly.pdbx_strand_id
1 'polypeptide(L)'
;MAKFIVRYSLAYDHVVRVGIEASCAEEACAMAQALSDSGTLWDDTPAVPMLEDAYREREDNVLIFSAEAVKGDDYPNADGTVRQVREVAAYRRVAELFLQAYRGGEEAGGSVDWSDLDAAWEVAVKAGLPATSGSS
;
A
#
# COMPACT_ATOMS: atom_id res chain seq x y z
N MET A 1 28.16 -1.78 22.65
CA MET A 1 26.91 -2.57 22.69
C MET A 1 26.78 -3.29 21.37
N ALA A 2 26.40 -4.58 21.36
CA ALA A 2 26.20 -5.34 20.12
C ALA A 2 24.85 -5.00 19.48
N LYS A 3 24.78 -5.01 18.14
CA LYS A 3 23.56 -4.79 17.36
C LYS A 3 23.03 -6.13 16.85
N PHE A 4 21.71 -6.28 16.80
CA PHE A 4 21.04 -7.49 16.33
C PHE A 4 19.89 -7.15 15.39
N ILE A 5 19.65 -8.01 14.40
CA ILE A 5 18.42 -8.06 13.60
C ILE A 5 17.52 -9.10 14.26
N VAL A 6 16.29 -8.71 14.59
CA VAL A 6 15.29 -9.62 15.19
C VAL A 6 14.21 -9.92 14.16
N ARG A 7 13.91 -11.21 13.98
CA ARG A 7 12.93 -11.70 13.02
C ARG A 7 11.91 -12.62 13.71
N TYR A 8 10.67 -12.51 13.28
CA TYR A 8 9.63 -13.52 13.48
C TYR A 8 8.89 -13.76 12.14
N SER A 9 8.03 -14.77 12.08
CA SER A 9 7.15 -15.03 10.93
C SER A 9 5.85 -15.64 11.42
N LEU A 10 4.74 -15.29 10.77
CA LEU A 10 3.41 -15.80 11.05
C LEU A 10 2.79 -16.34 9.76
N ALA A 11 1.96 -17.36 9.86
CA ALA A 11 1.14 -17.84 8.77
C ALA A 11 -0.13 -16.99 8.64
N TYR A 12 -0.54 -16.71 7.41
CA TYR A 12 -1.76 -15.97 7.11
C TYR A 12 -2.61 -16.74 6.12
N ASP A 13 -3.93 -16.65 6.27
CA ASP A 13 -4.87 -17.01 5.22
C ASP A 13 -5.16 -15.79 4.36
N HIS A 14 -4.99 -15.93 3.05
CA HIS A 14 -5.39 -14.92 2.08
C HIS A 14 -6.87 -15.12 1.75
N VAL A 15 -7.71 -14.20 2.21
CA VAL A 15 -9.16 -14.23 2.01
C VAL A 15 -9.51 -13.20 0.96
N VAL A 16 -10.04 -13.70 -0.16
CA VAL A 16 -10.45 -12.89 -1.30
C VAL A 16 -11.94 -13.12 -1.54
N ARG A 17 -12.69 -12.04 -1.72
CA ARG A 17 -14.10 -12.09 -2.09
C ARG A 17 -14.33 -11.18 -3.27
N VAL A 18 -15.00 -11.71 -4.29
CA VAL A 18 -15.42 -10.96 -5.48
C VAL A 18 -16.94 -11.04 -5.63
N GLY A 19 -17.53 -10.02 -6.23
CA GLY A 19 -18.94 -10.06 -6.66
C GLY A 19 -19.04 -10.77 -8.00
N ILE A 20 -19.90 -11.78 -8.11
CA ILE A 20 -20.24 -12.44 -9.39
C ILE A 20 -21.75 -12.60 -9.45
N GLU A 21 -22.35 -12.07 -10.51
CA GLU A 21 -23.74 -12.31 -10.86
C GLU A 21 -23.83 -13.59 -11.71
N ALA A 22 -24.58 -14.57 -11.23
CA ALA A 22 -24.77 -15.86 -11.90
C ALA A 22 -26.13 -16.46 -11.51
N SER A 23 -26.60 -17.44 -12.27
CA SER A 23 -27.87 -18.11 -12.00
C SER A 23 -27.80 -19.11 -10.84
N CYS A 24 -26.61 -19.62 -10.53
CA CYS A 24 -26.35 -20.49 -9.37
C CYS A 24 -24.90 -20.40 -8.87
N ALA A 25 -24.61 -21.04 -7.74
CA ALA A 25 -23.29 -21.03 -7.10
C ALA A 25 -22.22 -21.72 -7.96
N GLU A 26 -22.57 -22.83 -8.62
CA GLU A 26 -21.65 -23.57 -9.47
C GLU A 26 -21.22 -22.74 -10.68
N GLU A 27 -22.16 -22.00 -11.29
CA GLU A 27 -21.86 -21.07 -12.39
C GLU A 27 -20.97 -19.93 -11.89
N ALA A 28 -21.27 -19.35 -10.72
CA ALA A 28 -20.45 -18.30 -10.13
C ALA A 28 -19.00 -18.78 -9.91
N CYS A 29 -18.81 -20.00 -9.39
CA CYS A 29 -17.48 -20.61 -9.23
C CYS A 29 -16.77 -20.83 -10.57
N ALA A 30 -17.49 -21.32 -11.59
CA ALA A 30 -16.91 -21.51 -12.92
C ALA A 30 -16.47 -20.18 -13.56
N MET A 31 -17.27 -19.13 -13.40
CA MET A 31 -16.92 -17.78 -13.83
C MET A 31 -15.70 -17.22 -13.08
N ALA A 32 -15.65 -17.40 -11.76
CA ALA A 32 -14.50 -16.99 -10.95
C ALA A 32 -13.21 -17.68 -11.41
N GLN A 33 -13.29 -18.99 -11.68
CA GLN A 33 -12.15 -19.77 -12.18
C GLN A 33 -11.69 -19.24 -13.55
N ALA A 34 -12.61 -19.01 -14.48
CA ALA A 34 -12.27 -18.48 -15.81
C ALA A 34 -11.58 -17.11 -15.74
N LEU A 35 -12.05 -16.22 -14.86
CA LEU A 35 -11.42 -14.91 -14.61
C LEU A 35 -10.05 -15.02 -13.93
N SER A 36 -9.89 -16.00 -13.04
CA SER A 36 -8.60 -16.29 -12.42
C SER A 36 -7.59 -16.75 -13.46
N ASP A 37 -8.01 -17.68 -14.34
CA ASP A 37 -7.17 -18.24 -15.40
C ASP A 37 -6.77 -17.19 -16.44
N SER A 38 -7.64 -16.20 -16.71
CA SER A 38 -7.31 -15.05 -17.56
C SER A 38 -6.51 -13.96 -16.85
N GLY A 39 -6.34 -14.04 -15.53
CA GLY A 39 -5.62 -13.05 -14.73
C GLY A 39 -6.40 -11.77 -14.45
N THR A 40 -7.70 -11.72 -14.78
CA THR A 40 -8.54 -10.51 -14.68
C THR A 40 -9.49 -10.52 -13.48
N LEU A 41 -9.44 -11.58 -12.66
CA LEU A 41 -10.22 -11.67 -11.42
C LEU A 41 -9.91 -10.51 -10.45
N TRP A 42 -8.71 -9.94 -10.55
CA TRP A 42 -8.15 -8.97 -9.60
C TRP A 42 -8.33 -7.51 -10.04
N ASP A 43 -9.00 -7.27 -11.18
CA ASP A 43 -9.05 -5.95 -11.82
C ASP A 43 -10.01 -4.95 -11.16
N ASP A 44 -10.78 -5.38 -10.15
CA ASP A 44 -11.79 -4.57 -9.44
C ASP A 44 -12.71 -3.79 -10.40
N THR A 45 -13.40 -4.53 -11.27
CA THR A 45 -14.29 -3.93 -12.27
C THR A 45 -15.71 -3.77 -11.71
N PRO A 46 -16.53 -2.83 -12.23
CA PRO A 46 -17.93 -2.73 -11.79
C PRO A 46 -18.76 -4.01 -11.98
N ALA A 47 -18.41 -4.86 -12.95
CA ALA A 47 -19.09 -6.13 -13.21
C ALA A 47 -18.63 -7.26 -12.27
N VAL A 48 -17.36 -7.19 -11.82
CA VAL A 48 -16.74 -8.14 -10.90
C VAL A 48 -16.01 -7.34 -9.82
N PRO A 49 -16.75 -6.72 -8.88
CA PRO A 49 -16.13 -5.86 -7.88
C PRO A 49 -15.32 -6.69 -6.89
N MET A 50 -14.16 -6.17 -6.51
CA MET A 50 -13.37 -6.73 -5.41
C MET A 50 -14.01 -6.32 -4.08
N LEU A 51 -14.50 -7.29 -3.33
CA LEU A 51 -15.24 -7.06 -2.07
C LEU A 51 -14.34 -7.21 -0.84
N GLU A 52 -13.32 -8.08 -0.92
CA GLU A 52 -12.34 -8.29 0.13
C GLU A 52 -11.04 -8.78 -0.50
N ASP A 53 -9.92 -8.19 -0.09
CA ASP A 53 -8.57 -8.70 -0.30
C ASP A 53 -7.81 -8.50 1.02
N ALA A 54 -7.78 -9.56 1.83
CA ALA A 54 -7.29 -9.48 3.20
C ALA A 54 -6.41 -10.67 3.56
N TYR A 55 -5.32 -10.40 4.27
CA TYR A 55 -4.54 -11.42 4.96
C TYR A 55 -5.01 -11.49 6.42
N ARG A 56 -5.49 -12.66 6.83
CA ARG A 56 -5.90 -12.91 8.22
C ARG A 56 -4.88 -13.79 8.91
N GLU A 57 -4.38 -13.34 10.06
CA GLU A 57 -3.53 -14.17 10.90
C GLU A 57 -4.30 -15.43 11.31
N ARG A 58 -3.66 -16.58 11.22
CA ARG A 58 -4.22 -17.81 11.76
C ARG A 58 -4.23 -17.77 13.29
N GLU A 59 -5.29 -18.32 13.89
CA GLU A 59 -5.46 -18.36 15.35
C GLU A 59 -4.39 -19.21 16.05
N ASP A 60 -3.79 -20.18 15.35
CA ASP A 60 -2.75 -21.07 15.87
C ASP A 60 -1.33 -20.49 15.77
N ASN A 61 -1.20 -19.23 15.33
CA ASN A 61 0.08 -18.55 15.28
C ASN A 61 0.71 -18.39 16.66
N VAL A 62 2.02 -18.62 16.73
CA VAL A 62 2.84 -18.35 17.92
C VAL A 62 4.01 -17.46 17.49
N LEU A 63 4.18 -16.31 18.15
CA LEU A 63 5.33 -15.45 17.90
C LEU A 63 6.61 -16.08 18.45
N ILE A 64 7.45 -16.57 17.55
CA ILE A 64 8.80 -17.06 17.85
C ILE A 64 9.81 -16.09 17.26
N PHE A 65 10.65 -15.53 18.12
CA PHE A 65 11.69 -14.59 17.73
C PHE A 65 13.02 -15.30 17.52
N SER A 66 13.74 -14.86 16.51
CA SER A 66 15.13 -15.20 16.24
C SER A 66 15.95 -13.93 16.13
N ALA A 67 17.21 -13.96 16.54
CA ALA A 67 18.10 -12.81 16.48
C ALA A 67 19.41 -13.18 15.78
N GLU A 68 19.85 -12.32 14.87
CA GLU A 68 21.14 -12.42 14.19
C GLU A 68 22.00 -11.21 14.57
N ALA A 69 23.26 -11.44 14.93
CA ALA A 69 24.20 -10.35 15.22
C ALA A 69 24.55 -9.60 13.93
N VAL A 70 24.47 -8.27 13.97
CA VAL A 70 24.89 -7.42 12.86
C VAL A 70 26.42 -7.40 12.78
N LYS A 71 26.96 -7.64 11.58
CA LYS A 71 28.38 -7.46 11.31
C LYS A 71 28.66 -6.02 10.93
N GLY A 72 29.52 -5.34 11.69
CA GLY A 72 29.85 -3.93 11.49
C GLY A 72 28.89 -3.00 12.22
N ASP A 73 28.94 -1.71 11.84
CA ASP A 73 28.23 -0.66 12.55
C ASP A 73 26.86 -0.33 11.97
N ASP A 74 26.50 -0.82 10.78
CA ASP A 74 25.27 -0.43 10.09
C ASP A 74 24.28 -1.61 9.91
N TYR A 75 22.99 -1.29 10.00
CA TYR A 75 21.92 -2.22 9.60
C TYR A 75 21.85 -2.35 8.07
N PRO A 76 21.35 -3.49 7.54
CA PRO A 76 21.06 -3.59 6.12
C PRO A 76 20.04 -2.52 5.70
N ASN A 77 20.10 -2.13 4.44
CA ASN A 77 19.08 -1.26 3.85
C ASN A 77 17.70 -1.90 4.00
N ALA A 78 16.69 -1.05 4.19
CA ALA A 78 15.31 -1.50 4.26
C ALA A 78 14.90 -2.20 2.95
N ASP A 79 14.15 -3.29 3.08
CA ASP A 79 13.62 -4.04 1.95
C ASP A 79 12.73 -3.16 1.04
N GLY A 80 12.54 -3.59 -0.22
CA GLY A 80 11.62 -2.94 -1.16
C GLY A 80 10.21 -2.72 -0.59
N THR A 81 9.70 -3.68 0.17
CA THR A 81 8.38 -3.60 0.82
C THR A 81 8.28 -2.43 1.81
N VAL A 82 9.31 -2.20 2.62
CA VAL A 82 9.35 -1.07 3.57
C VAL A 82 9.46 0.25 2.83
N ARG A 83 10.22 0.29 1.72
CA ARG A 83 10.32 1.48 0.87
C ARG A 83 8.98 1.83 0.24
N GLN A 84 8.27 0.84 -0.30
CA GLN A 84 6.94 1.02 -0.88
C GLN A 84 5.93 1.54 0.16
N VAL A 85 5.93 1.00 1.39
CA VAL A 85 5.06 1.51 2.48
C VAL A 85 5.35 2.98 2.79
N ARG A 86 6.64 3.36 2.85
CA ARG A 86 7.05 4.75 3.08
C ARG A 86 6.64 5.66 1.92
N GLU A 87 6.76 5.18 0.70
CA GLU A 87 6.36 5.90 -0.51
C GLU A 87 4.85 6.17 -0.52
N VAL A 88 4.02 5.15 -0.26
CA VAL A 88 2.56 5.32 -0.17
C VAL A 88 2.17 6.29 0.95
N ALA A 89 2.83 6.22 2.11
CA ALA A 89 2.59 7.17 3.20
C ALA A 89 2.96 8.62 2.79
N ALA A 90 4.06 8.79 2.04
CA ALA A 90 4.45 10.09 1.51
C ALA A 90 3.44 10.62 0.48
N TYR A 91 3.00 9.81 -0.48
CA TYR A 91 1.95 10.22 -1.43
C TYR A 91 0.67 10.66 -0.72
N ARG A 92 0.22 9.91 0.30
CA ARG A 92 -0.94 10.31 1.10
C ARG A 92 -0.73 11.65 1.77
N ARG A 93 0.44 11.86 2.39
CA ARG A 93 0.75 13.14 3.06
C ARG A 93 0.82 14.32 2.08
N VAL A 94 1.39 14.11 0.90
CA VAL A 94 1.41 15.12 -0.17
C VAL A 94 -0.01 15.47 -0.62
N ALA A 95 -0.87 14.47 -0.83
CA ALA A 95 -2.27 14.69 -1.21
C ALA A 95 -3.05 15.44 -0.11
N GLU A 96 -2.84 15.10 1.16
CA GLU A 96 -3.42 15.84 2.30
C GLU A 96 -2.99 17.31 2.31
N LEU A 97 -1.69 17.58 2.17
CA LEU A 97 -1.16 18.95 2.15
C LEU A 97 -1.69 19.74 0.96
N PHE A 98 -1.78 19.12 -0.21
CA PHE A 98 -2.38 19.73 -1.38
C PHE A 98 -3.85 20.10 -1.16
N LEU A 99 -4.66 19.19 -0.58
CA LEU A 99 -6.06 19.47 -0.27
C LEU A 99 -6.19 20.56 0.81
N GLN A 100 -5.28 20.61 1.77
CA GLN A 100 -5.22 21.67 2.79
C GLN A 100 -4.91 23.03 2.15
N ALA A 101 -3.90 23.10 1.29
CA ALA A 101 -3.52 24.32 0.55
C ALA A 101 -4.70 24.83 -0.30
N TYR A 102 -5.38 23.93 -1.01
CA TYR A 102 -6.54 24.28 -1.82
C TYR A 102 -7.68 24.87 -0.96
N ARG A 103 -8.03 24.22 0.16
CA ARG A 103 -9.06 24.73 1.08
C ARG A 103 -8.69 26.07 1.69
N GLY A 104 -7.44 26.23 2.12
CA GLY A 104 -6.93 27.51 2.64
C GLY A 104 -7.04 28.62 1.61
N GLY A 105 -6.73 28.32 0.35
CA GLY A 105 -6.89 29.26 -0.76
C GLY A 105 -8.34 29.66 -1.02
N GLU A 106 -9.28 28.71 -0.94
CA GLU A 106 -10.72 29.01 -1.04
C GLU A 106 -11.19 29.95 0.09
N GLU A 107 -10.77 29.68 1.32
CA GLU A 107 -11.08 30.52 2.49
C GLU A 107 -10.45 31.92 2.41
N ALA A 108 -9.27 32.03 1.79
CA ALA A 108 -8.54 33.28 1.58
C ALA A 108 -9.02 34.10 0.35
N GLY A 109 -10.12 33.71 -0.29
CA GLY A 109 -10.70 34.44 -1.42
C GLY A 109 -10.34 33.89 -2.80
N GLY A 110 -9.98 32.61 -2.89
CA GLY A 110 -9.74 31.89 -4.14
C GLY A 110 -8.29 31.88 -4.62
N SER A 111 -7.32 32.21 -3.76
CA SER A 111 -5.89 32.19 -4.09
C SER A 111 -5.11 31.33 -3.11
N VAL A 112 -4.51 30.26 -3.61
CA VAL A 112 -3.60 29.38 -2.85
C VAL A 112 -2.26 30.10 -2.64
N ASP A 113 -1.71 30.02 -1.42
CA ASP A 113 -0.35 30.50 -1.12
C ASP A 113 0.68 29.47 -1.59
N TRP A 114 1.74 29.93 -2.27
CA TRP A 114 2.82 29.05 -2.72
C TRP A 114 3.54 28.35 -1.56
N SER A 115 3.62 28.99 -0.40
CA SER A 115 4.25 28.38 0.79
C SER A 115 3.48 27.15 1.30
N ASP A 116 2.16 27.08 1.06
CA ASP A 116 1.37 25.89 1.39
C ASP A 116 1.67 24.72 0.43
N LEU A 117 1.98 25.03 -0.84
CA LEU A 117 2.42 24.04 -1.83
C LEU A 117 3.88 23.62 -1.61
N ASP A 118 4.75 24.52 -1.15
CA ASP A 118 6.13 24.22 -0.80
C ASP A 118 6.21 23.14 0.29
N ALA A 119 5.30 23.16 1.28
CA ALA A 119 5.21 22.12 2.29
C ALA A 119 4.92 20.73 1.68
N ALA A 120 4.04 20.64 0.68
CA ALA A 120 3.77 19.39 -0.04
C ALA A 120 4.99 18.94 -0.86
N TRP A 121 5.66 19.89 -1.52
CA TRP A 121 6.87 19.66 -2.30
C TRP A 121 8.03 19.11 -1.43
N GLU A 122 8.28 19.70 -0.27
CA GLU A 122 9.33 19.26 0.65
C GLU A 122 9.13 17.81 1.10
N VAL A 123 7.89 17.42 1.39
CA VAL A 123 7.55 16.02 1.73
C VAL A 123 7.86 15.10 0.56
N ALA A 124 7.48 15.47 -0.66
CA ALA A 124 7.73 14.67 -1.85
C ALA A 124 9.23 14.47 -2.10
N VAL A 125 10.02 15.54 -2.05
CA VAL A 125 11.48 15.48 -2.26
C VAL A 125 12.16 14.65 -1.19
N LYS A 126 11.81 14.85 0.09
CA LYS A 126 12.41 14.09 1.20
C LYS A 126 12.10 12.60 1.11
N ALA A 127 10.93 12.24 0.60
CA ALA A 127 10.54 10.86 0.37
C ALA A 127 11.14 10.26 -0.91
N GLY A 128 11.80 11.06 -1.74
CA GLY A 128 12.35 10.61 -3.02
C GLY A 128 11.26 10.29 -4.04
N LEU A 129 10.08 10.91 -3.92
CA LEU A 129 9.02 10.74 -4.91
C LEU A 129 9.49 11.32 -6.26
N PRO A 130 9.21 10.64 -7.38
CA PRO A 130 9.63 11.11 -8.68
C PRO A 130 9.00 12.48 -9.00
N ALA A 131 9.83 13.46 -9.35
CA ALA A 131 9.38 14.80 -9.77
C ALA A 131 8.69 14.80 -11.15
N THR A 132 8.76 13.69 -11.88
CA THR A 132 8.15 13.48 -13.20
C THR A 132 7.66 12.05 -13.29
N SER A 133 6.43 11.82 -13.72
CA SER A 133 6.04 10.51 -14.25
C SER A 133 7.04 10.12 -15.34
N GLY A 134 7.57 8.90 -15.25
CA GLY A 134 8.51 8.39 -16.23
C GLY A 134 7.98 8.61 -17.65
N SER A 135 8.78 9.26 -18.49
CA SER A 135 8.62 9.09 -19.92
C SER A 135 8.88 7.62 -20.22
N SER A 136 7.83 6.93 -20.64
CA SER A 136 7.88 5.56 -21.15
C SER A 136 8.72 5.48 -22.42
#